data_AF-A0A6G7VF33-F1
#
_entry.id   AF-A0A6G7VF33-F1
#
_cell.length_a   1.000
_cell.length_b   1.000
_cell.length_c   1.000
_cell.angle_alpha   90.00
_cell.angle_beta   90.00
_cell.angle_gamma   90.00
#
_symmetry.space_group_name_H-M   'P 1'
#
loop_
_entity.id
_entity.type
_entity.pdbx_description
1 polymer ?
#
loop_
_entity_poly.entity_id
_entity_poly.type
_entity_poly.pdbx_seq_one_letter_code
_entity_poly.pdbx_strand_id
1 'polypeptide(L)'
;MAKRKASCPLCGARLTSAQVLDACCEIVGPDVLECHCPFCQGYFEVRPVTEAVEIGYRRNGGFDVVVTLPAVGLTMLRDTDKGVLWLRLAGQSWKFDT
;
A
#
# COMPACT_ATOMS: atom_id res chain seq x y z
N MET A 1 -12.20 -14.51 -13.97
CA MET A 1 -11.16 -13.56 -13.51
C MET A 1 -10.21 -14.29 -12.57
N ALA A 2 -8.94 -14.48 -12.95
CA ALA A 2 -7.96 -15.10 -12.08
C ALA A 2 -7.75 -14.20 -10.86
N LYS A 3 -8.15 -14.64 -9.66
CA LYS A 3 -7.75 -14.02 -8.38
C LYS A 3 -6.23 -14.10 -8.32
N ARG A 4 -5.53 -13.03 -8.76
CA ARG A 4 -4.08 -12.92 -8.58
C ARG A 4 -3.83 -13.07 -7.08
N LYS A 5 -3.10 -14.12 -6.71
CA LYS A 5 -2.82 -14.45 -5.32
C LYS A 5 -2.14 -13.23 -4.69
N ALA A 6 -2.58 -12.84 -3.50
CA ALA A 6 -2.00 -11.79 -2.69
C ALA A 6 -0.51 -12.06 -2.46
N SER A 7 0.35 -11.51 -3.32
CA SER A 7 1.77 -11.86 -3.40
C SER A 7 2.62 -10.70 -3.89
N CYS A 8 3.89 -10.72 -3.50
CA CYS A 8 4.89 -9.78 -3.97
C CYS A 8 5.06 -9.94 -5.50
N PRO A 9 4.97 -8.85 -6.28
CA PRO A 9 5.12 -8.93 -7.74
C PRO A 9 6.54 -9.31 -8.18
N LEU A 10 7.54 -9.23 -7.30
CA LEU A 10 8.95 -9.48 -7.61
C LEU A 10 9.39 -10.91 -7.24
N CYS A 11 9.09 -11.37 -6.03
CA CYS A 11 9.54 -12.68 -5.55
C CYS A 11 8.41 -13.72 -5.40
N GLY A 12 7.14 -13.33 -5.58
CA GLY A 12 5.99 -14.23 -5.44
C GLY A 12 5.64 -14.63 -4.00
N ALA A 13 6.35 -14.11 -2.99
CA ALA A 13 6.02 -14.34 -1.58
C ALA A 13 4.60 -13.88 -1.27
N ARG A 14 3.84 -14.62 -0.45
CA ARG A 14 2.49 -14.20 -0.07
C ARG A 14 2.56 -12.98 0.85
N LEU A 15 1.72 -11.99 0.58
CA LEU A 15 1.64 -10.75 1.33
C LEU A 15 0.21 -10.52 1.82
N THR A 16 0.06 -10.11 3.07
CA THR A 16 -1.21 -9.55 3.57
C THR A 16 -1.18 -8.02 3.46
N SER A 17 -2.35 -7.40 3.44
CA SER A 17 -2.46 -5.93 3.41
C SER A 17 -1.77 -5.29 4.62
N ALA A 18 -1.93 -5.86 5.82
CA ALA A 18 -1.24 -5.39 7.03
C ALA A 18 0.29 -5.48 6.90
N GLN A 19 0.83 -6.61 6.42
CA GLN A 19 2.28 -6.75 6.20
C GLN A 19 2.85 -5.75 5.20
N VAL A 20 2.05 -5.39 4.19
CA VAL A 20 2.46 -4.37 3.22
C VAL A 20 2.42 -2.99 3.85
N LEU A 21 1.39 -2.65 4.61
CA LEU A 21 1.30 -1.36 5.30
C LEU A 21 2.39 -1.20 6.37
N ASP A 22 2.75 -2.27 7.08
CA ASP A 22 3.88 -2.30 8.02
C ASP A 22 5.23 -2.06 7.33
N ALA A 23 5.36 -2.46 6.07
CA ALA A 23 6.59 -2.33 5.29
C ALA A 23 6.66 -1.03 4.46
N CYS A 24 5.61 -0.19 4.53
CA CYS A 24 5.61 1.13 3.91
C CYS A 24 6.46 2.11 4.72
N CYS A 25 7.13 3.04 4.05
CA CYS A 25 8.03 4.01 4.67
C CYS A 25 7.44 5.43 4.67
N GLU A 26 7.39 6.07 3.51
CA GLU A 26 7.00 7.48 3.38
C GLU A 26 6.02 7.70 2.23
N ILE A 27 5.38 8.87 2.21
CA ILE A 27 4.46 9.27 1.14
C ILE A 27 5.29 9.85 -0.01
N VAL A 28 5.23 9.22 -1.18
CA VAL A 28 5.96 9.67 -2.38
C VAL A 28 5.06 10.29 -3.44
N GLY A 29 3.74 10.31 -3.23
CA GLY A 29 2.77 10.91 -4.14
C GLY A 29 1.40 11.10 -3.50
N PRO A 30 0.39 11.54 -4.28
CA PRO A 30 -0.97 11.68 -3.77
C PRO A 30 -1.52 10.29 -3.38
N ASP A 31 -1.47 10.00 -2.08
CA ASP A 31 -1.89 8.73 -1.47
C ASP A 31 -1.07 7.51 -1.96
N VAL A 32 0.19 7.74 -2.35
CA VAL A 32 1.14 6.69 -2.73
C VAL A 32 2.25 6.62 -1.69
N LEU A 33 2.48 5.42 -1.18
CA LEU A 33 3.51 5.08 -0.22
C LEU A 33 4.65 4.34 -0.91
N GLU A 34 5.88 4.68 -0.53
CA GLU A 34 7.04 3.86 -0.83
C GLU A 34 7.02 2.62 0.05
N CYS A 35 7.33 1.45 -0.52
CA CYS A 35 7.35 0.19 0.19
C CYS A 35 8.45 -0.74 -0.33
N HIS A 36 9.00 -1.55 0.57
CA HIS A 36 9.89 -2.65 0.21
C HIS A 36 9.28 -3.98 0.63
N CYS A 37 9.46 -5.02 -0.20
CA CYS A 37 9.00 -6.35 0.17
C CYS A 37 9.72 -6.82 1.44
N PRO A 38 9.01 -7.23 2.51
CA PRO A 38 9.67 -7.71 3.73
C PRO A 38 10.50 -8.98 3.50
N PHE A 39 10.24 -9.72 2.40
CA PHE A 39 10.92 -10.97 2.08
C PHE A 39 12.12 -10.81 1.15
N CYS A 40 11.98 -10.04 0.06
CA CYS A 40 13.04 -9.89 -0.95
C CYS A 40 13.66 -8.49 -0.99
N GLN A 41 13.17 -7.56 -0.18
CA GLN A 41 13.59 -6.15 -0.15
C GLN A 41 13.40 -5.40 -1.48
N GLY A 42 12.74 -6.04 -2.46
CA GLY A 42 12.45 -5.43 -3.74
C GLY A 42 11.46 -4.27 -3.60
N TYR A 43 11.76 -3.20 -4.32
CA TYR A 43 11.00 -1.96 -4.31
C TYR A 43 9.66 -2.09 -5.04
N PHE A 44 8.60 -1.54 -4.46
CA PHE A 44 7.34 -1.28 -5.13
C PHE A 44 6.62 -0.13 -4.44
N GLU A 45 5.58 0.39 -5.07
CA GLU A 45 4.77 1.45 -4.48
C GLU A 45 3.40 0.90 -4.09
N VAL A 46 2.79 1.56 -3.10
CA VAL A 46 1.54 1.13 -2.50
C VAL A 46 0.55 2.28 -2.53
N ARG A 47 -0.66 2.03 -3.03
CA ARG A 47 -1.77 2.97 -2.95
C ARG A 47 -2.89 2.37 -2.11
N PRO A 48 -3.10 2.86 -0.88
CA PRO A 48 -4.28 2.54 -0.10
C PRO A 48 -5.53 3.06 -0.81
N VAL A 49 -6.57 2.23 -0.92
CA VAL A 49 -7.89 2.60 -1.45
C VAL A 49 -8.97 2.02 -0.55
N THR A 50 -10.22 2.44 -0.72
CA THR A 50 -11.34 1.90 0.08
C THR A 50 -11.39 0.38 -0.02
N GLU A 51 -11.31 -0.29 1.14
CA GLU A 51 -11.36 -1.76 1.29
C GLU A 51 -10.22 -2.56 0.62
N ALA A 52 -9.15 -1.90 0.13
CA ALA A 52 -8.03 -2.60 -0.51
C ALA A 52 -6.69 -1.84 -0.43
N VAL A 53 -5.61 -2.58 -0.64
CA VAL A 53 -4.25 -2.05 -0.81
C VAL A 53 -3.77 -2.43 -2.21
N GLU A 54 -3.51 -1.44 -3.06
CA GLU A 54 -2.98 -1.65 -4.40
C GLU A 54 -1.46 -1.59 -4.38
N ILE A 55 -0.80 -2.59 -4.97
CA ILE A 55 0.64 -2.62 -5.19
C ILE A 55 0.89 -2.37 -6.67
N GLY A 56 1.80 -1.45 -6.96
CA GLY A 56 2.06 -1.03 -8.33
C GLY A 56 3.24 -0.09 -8.44
N TYR A 57 3.21 0.70 -9.50
CA TYR A 57 4.23 1.70 -9.80
C TYR A 57 3.57 2.93 -10.45
N ARG A 58 3.99 4.12 -10.02
CA ARG A 58 3.67 5.40 -10.63
C ARG A 58 4.22 5.42 -12.05
N ARG A 59 3.43 5.97 -12.95
CA ARG A 59 3.82 6.35 -14.31
C ARG A 59 3.34 7.77 -14.57
N ASN A 60 3.82 8.39 -15.65
CA ASN A 60 3.41 9.74 -16.03
C ASN A 60 1.88 9.88 -16.08
N GLY A 61 1.32 10.55 -15.08
CA GLY A 61 -0.13 10.81 -14.94
C GLY A 61 -0.96 9.70 -14.31
N GLY A 62 -0.38 8.64 -13.74
CA GLY A 62 -1.16 7.55 -13.16
C GLY A 62 -0.39 6.56 -12.29
N PHE A 63 -1.10 5.52 -11.85
CA PHE A 63 -0.56 4.42 -11.03
C PHE A 63 -0.97 3.09 -11.67
N ASP A 64 0.01 2.29 -12.09
CA ASP A 64 -0.18 1.01 -12.76
C ASP A 64 -0.24 -0.11 -11.71
N VAL A 65 -1.45 -0.63 -11.48
CA VAL A 65 -1.72 -1.63 -10.44
C VAL A 65 -1.32 -3.02 -10.93
N VAL A 66 -0.41 -3.65 -10.22
CA VAL A 66 0.07 -5.01 -10.53
C VAL A 66 -0.69 -6.05 -9.71
N VAL A 67 -0.90 -5.77 -8.42
CA VAL A 67 -1.58 -6.65 -7.46
C VAL A 67 -2.52 -5.80 -6.59
N THR A 68 -3.71 -6.32 -6.31
CA THR A 68 -4.63 -5.73 -5.33
C THR A 68 -4.81 -6.70 -4.18
N LEU A 69 -4.55 -6.23 -2.96
CA LEU A 69 -4.74 -6.99 -1.73
C LEU A 69 -6.05 -6.57 -1.06
N PRO A 70 -6.95 -7.50 -0.71
CA PRO A 70 -8.17 -7.15 0.02
C PRO A 70 -7.82 -6.64 1.42
N ALA A 71 -8.40 -5.52 1.82
CA ALA A 71 -8.19 -4.88 3.10
C ALA A 71 -9.54 -4.42 3.67
N VAL A 72 -10.43 -5.38 3.94
CA VAL A 72 -11.79 -5.10 4.38
C VAL A 72 -11.78 -4.30 5.68
N GLY A 73 -12.46 -3.16 5.72
CA GLY A 73 -12.44 -2.22 6.84
C GLY A 73 -11.22 -1.29 6.88
N LEU A 74 -10.44 -1.18 5.79
CA LEU A 74 -9.38 -0.19 5.68
C LEU A 74 -9.99 1.21 5.64
N THR A 75 -9.59 2.04 6.60
CA THR A 75 -9.97 3.46 6.67
C THR A 75 -8.77 4.34 6.45
N MET A 76 -8.99 5.43 5.71
CA MET A 76 -8.00 6.45 5.38
C MET A 76 -8.47 7.78 5.94
N LEU A 77 -7.61 8.46 6.69
CA LEU A 77 -7.85 9.82 7.16
C LEU A 77 -6.66 10.69 6.78
N ARG A 78 -6.92 11.68 5.93
CA ARG A 78 -5.91 12.65 5.49
C ARG A 78 -6.08 13.94 6.27
N ASP A 79 -5.00 14.35 6.94
CA ASP A 79 -4.88 15.66 7.57
C ASP A 79 -4.01 16.53 6.64
N THR A 80 -4.67 17.28 5.75
CA THR A 80 -3.99 18.09 4.73
C THR A 80 -3.23 19.27 5.33
N ASP A 81 -3.70 19.79 6.46
CA ASP A 81 -3.09 20.93 7.14
C ASP A 81 -1.76 20.53 7.80
N LYS A 82 -1.64 19.26 8.20
CA LYS A 82 -0.43 18.71 8.82
C LYS A 82 0.43 17.87 7.90
N GLY A 83 -0.03 17.60 6.68
CA GLY A 83 0.70 16.72 5.77
C GLY A 83 0.79 15.29 6.30
N VAL A 84 -0.31 14.74 6.82
CA VAL A 84 -0.30 13.40 7.43
C VAL A 84 -1.36 12.51 6.78
N LEU A 85 -0.98 11.27 6.46
CA LEU A 85 -1.89 10.19 6.11
C LEU A 85 -1.97 9.17 7.26
N TRP A 86 -3.17 8.98 7.78
CA TRP A 86 -3.48 7.91 8.72
C TRP A 86 -4.21 6.78 8.03
N LEU A 87 -3.71 5.57 8.22
CA LEU A 87 -4.38 4.34 7.81
C LEU A 87 -4.77 3.53 9.04
N ARG A 88 -5.96 2.91 9.02
CA ARG A 88 -6.35 1.94 10.04
C ARG A 88 -6.99 0.71 9.43
N LEU A 89 -6.59 -0.46 9.90
CA LEU A 89 -7.10 -1.76 9.46
C LEU A 89 -7.04 -2.74 10.62
N ALA A 90 -8.14 -3.44 10.89
CA ALA A 90 -8.20 -4.52 11.88
C ALA A 90 -7.59 -4.17 13.27
N GLY A 91 -7.79 -2.94 13.74
CA GLY A 91 -7.27 -2.45 15.02
C GLY A 91 -5.81 -1.97 15.00
N GLN A 92 -5.12 -2.07 13.86
CA GLN A 92 -3.80 -1.50 13.63
C GLN A 92 -3.92 -0.11 13.02
N SER A 93 -2.92 0.73 13.24
CA SER A 93 -2.85 2.09 12.70
C SER A 93 -1.45 2.44 12.23
N TRP A 94 -1.37 3.06 11.06
CA TRP A 94 -0.13 3.59 10.49
C TRP A 94 -0.28 5.09 10.29
N LYS A 95 0.82 5.79 10.50
CA LYS A 95 0.94 7.22 10.27
C LYS A 95 2.10 7.44 9.31
N PHE A 96 1.83 8.12 8.22
CA PHE A 96 2.84 8.53 7.26
C PHE A 96 2.84 10.05 7.17
N ASP A 97 4.02 10.64 7.27
CA ASP A 97 4.25 12.07 7.12
C ASP A 97 4.60 12.36 5.64
N THR A 98 4.10 13.46 5.08
CA THR A 98 4.38 13.93 3.70
C THR A 98 5.60 14.82 3.62
#